data_AF-A0A7K1ZM84-F1
#
_entry.id   AF-A0A7K1ZM84-F1
#
_cell.length_a   1.000
_cell.length_b   1.000
_cell.length_c   1.000
_cell.angle_alpha   90.00
_cell.angle_beta   90.00
_cell.angle_gamma   90.00
#
_symmetry.space_group_name_H-M   'P 1'
#
loop_
_entity.id
_entity.type
_entity.pdbx_description
1 polymer ?
#
loop_
_entity_poly.entity_id
_entity_poly.type
_entity_poly.pdbx_seq_one_letter_code
_entity_poly.pdbx_strand_id
1 'polypeptide(L)'
;MTTNHNRNSWPYQFFQLEDRKATLLGEIRAGFATFVVMAYIIFVNPSILGGVADSIGMVMPPAAILSLTCLTAGIMTIFMGLYANYPFALAPGMGLNAVVAFQLVGQMGLTWGQAMTVVLIEGLIIFVLVLTHFREAMMDAIPVSLKKSIGAGIGLFLALIGGVNGGIIVTTADTPLALGDLSQVNVITFLSGLLLTVWLMARGVKGAILWGIGATTLLAIALNLMVADGTAFSSGAQVPAEFIGLPQGIFGPESIFGRVDFGLFTQLGILAAILAVFSLLLTDFFDTMGTVVGLGEEGG
;
A
#
# COMPACT_ATOMS: atom_id res chain seq x y z
N MET A 1 1.63 21.57 -33.30
CA MET A 1 0.72 20.68 -34.03
C MET A 1 -0.26 20.09 -33.03
N THR A 2 -1.45 20.69 -32.92
CA THR A 2 -2.52 20.28 -32.00
C THR A 2 -3.33 19.17 -32.64
N THR A 3 -3.21 17.94 -32.14
CA THR A 3 -4.04 16.82 -32.59
C THR A 3 -5.50 17.09 -32.21
N ASN A 4 -6.35 17.13 -33.24
CA ASN A 4 -7.79 17.35 -33.19
C ASN A 4 -8.46 16.10 -32.57
N HIS A 5 -8.25 15.86 -31.27
CA HIS A 5 -8.97 14.81 -30.55
C HIS A 5 -10.40 15.27 -30.38
N ASN A 6 -11.34 14.41 -30.74
CA ASN A 6 -12.77 14.67 -30.74
C ASN A 6 -13.22 15.06 -29.32
N ARG A 7 -13.27 16.37 -29.05
CA ARG A 7 -13.55 16.99 -27.73
C ARG A 7 -14.96 16.66 -27.21
N ASN A 8 -15.83 16.15 -28.09
CA ASN A 8 -17.16 15.63 -27.76
C ASN A 8 -17.16 14.14 -27.35
N SER A 9 -16.00 13.53 -27.09
CA SER A 9 -15.96 12.13 -26.65
C SER A 9 -16.41 11.99 -25.19
N TRP A 10 -17.09 10.88 -24.89
CA TRP A 10 -17.62 10.57 -23.55
C TRP A 10 -16.62 10.84 -22.40
N PRO A 11 -15.33 10.46 -22.47
CA PRO A 11 -14.37 10.73 -21.39
C PRO A 11 -14.17 12.22 -21.10
N TYR A 12 -14.18 13.07 -22.13
CA TYR A 12 -13.97 14.52 -21.95
C TYR A 12 -15.12 15.17 -21.20
N GLN A 13 -16.35 14.72 -21.45
CA GLN A 13 -17.56 15.21 -20.78
C GLN A 13 -17.71 14.62 -19.37
N PHE A 14 -17.48 13.31 -19.22
CA PHE A 14 -17.67 12.63 -17.93
C PHE A 14 -16.66 13.09 -16.88
N PHE A 15 -15.38 13.15 -17.24
CA PHE A 15 -14.30 13.55 -16.33
C PHE A 15 -14.03 15.07 -16.33
N GLN A 16 -14.79 15.84 -17.11
CA GLN A 16 -14.65 17.30 -17.20
C GLN A 16 -13.19 17.72 -17.49
N LEU A 17 -12.54 17.02 -18.43
CA LEU A 17 -11.10 17.20 -18.68
C LEU A 17 -10.74 18.62 -19.14
N GLU A 18 -11.67 19.31 -19.82
CA GLU A 18 -11.47 20.71 -20.24
C GLU A 18 -11.43 21.67 -19.05
N ASP A 19 -12.37 21.52 -18.10
CA ASP A 19 -12.42 22.32 -16.88
C ASP A 19 -11.17 22.09 -16.02
N ARG A 20 -10.65 20.85 -16.02
CA ARG A 20 -9.42 20.45 -15.34
C ARG A 20 -8.14 20.78 -16.11
N LYS A 21 -8.23 21.40 -17.30
CA LYS A 21 -7.10 21.71 -18.21
C LYS A 21 -6.21 20.49 -18.50
N ALA A 22 -6.81 19.30 -18.54
CA ALA A 22 -6.14 18.02 -18.71
C ALA A 22 -6.31 17.47 -20.14
N THR A 23 -5.50 16.46 -20.49
CA THR A 23 -5.61 15.74 -21.78
C THR A 23 -5.66 14.24 -21.53
N LEU A 24 -6.37 13.49 -22.37
CA LEU A 24 -6.51 12.04 -22.20
C LEU A 24 -5.15 11.32 -22.09
N LEU A 25 -4.20 11.66 -22.97
CA LEU A 25 -2.84 11.08 -22.90
C LEU A 25 -2.07 11.53 -21.65
N GLY A 26 -2.34 12.74 -21.15
CA GLY A 26 -1.80 13.23 -19.89
C GLY A 26 -2.31 12.41 -18.71
N GLU A 27 -3.61 12.17 -18.64
CA GLU A 27 -4.27 11.38 -17.59
C GLU A 27 -3.80 9.92 -17.62
N ILE A 28 -3.68 9.30 -18.80
CA ILE A 28 -3.17 7.92 -18.91
C ILE A 28 -1.73 7.82 -18.35
N ARG A 29 -0.87 8.80 -18.67
CA ARG A 29 0.50 8.84 -18.15
C ARG A 29 0.55 9.11 -16.66
N ALA A 30 -0.31 9.98 -16.15
CA ALA A 30 -0.44 10.26 -14.72
C ALA A 30 -0.92 9.01 -13.97
N GLY A 31 -1.96 8.33 -14.45
CA GLY A 31 -2.45 7.08 -13.88
C GLY A 31 -1.39 5.98 -13.89
N PHE A 32 -0.62 5.85 -14.97
CA PHE A 32 0.51 4.91 -15.01
C PHE A 32 1.61 5.28 -13.99
N ALA A 33 1.91 6.57 -13.84
CA ALA A 33 2.85 7.03 -12.83
C ALA A 33 2.36 6.68 -11.41
N THR A 34 1.08 6.95 -11.11
CA THR A 34 0.46 6.61 -9.83
C THR A 34 0.49 5.10 -9.57
N PHE A 35 0.16 4.28 -10.57
CA PHE A 35 0.24 2.82 -10.47
C PHE A 35 1.66 2.36 -10.09
N VAL A 36 2.68 2.82 -10.80
CA VAL A 36 4.06 2.41 -10.52
C VAL A 36 4.53 2.89 -9.15
N VAL A 37 4.13 4.10 -8.72
CA VAL A 37 4.45 4.62 -7.38
C VAL A 37 3.79 3.77 -6.29
N MET A 38 2.56 3.28 -6.51
CA MET A 38 1.84 2.44 -5.54
C MET A 38 2.22 0.96 -5.62
N ALA A 39 2.87 0.50 -6.70
CA ALA A 39 3.19 -0.91 -6.95
C ALA A 39 4.06 -1.56 -5.86
N TYR A 40 4.74 -0.77 -5.01
CA TYR A 40 5.45 -1.30 -3.83
C TYR A 40 4.53 -2.16 -2.94
N ILE A 41 3.23 -1.86 -2.89
CA ILE A 41 2.25 -2.60 -2.08
C ILE A 41 2.15 -4.08 -2.47
N ILE A 42 2.45 -4.40 -3.73
CA ILE A 42 2.44 -5.77 -4.28
C ILE A 42 3.43 -6.67 -3.52
N PHE A 43 4.53 -6.09 -3.04
CA PHE A 43 5.56 -6.81 -2.28
C PHE A 43 5.41 -6.60 -0.77
N VAL A 44 5.11 -5.39 -0.34
CA VAL A 44 5.10 -5.05 1.08
C VAL A 44 3.88 -5.62 1.80
N ASN A 45 2.71 -5.67 1.17
CA ASN A 45 1.53 -6.23 1.84
C ASN A 45 1.71 -7.74 2.14
N PRO A 46 2.15 -8.57 1.18
CA PRO A 46 2.51 -9.96 1.47
C PRO A 46 3.62 -10.13 2.49
N SER A 47 4.64 -9.25 2.52
CA SER A 47 5.73 -9.37 3.50
C SER A 47 5.28 -9.07 4.93
N ILE A 48 4.30 -8.17 5.11
CA ILE A 48 3.75 -7.84 6.43
C ILE A 48 2.76 -8.93 6.87
N LEU A 49 1.72 -9.20 6.06
CA LEU A 49 0.66 -10.12 6.44
C LEU A 49 1.11 -11.60 6.41
N GLY A 50 2.05 -11.96 5.55
CA GLY A 50 2.66 -13.29 5.51
C GLY A 50 3.84 -13.46 6.47
N GLY A 51 4.24 -12.41 7.20
CA GLY A 51 5.40 -12.43 8.08
C GLY A 51 5.12 -12.94 9.50
N VAL A 52 3.85 -13.18 9.84
CA VAL A 52 3.41 -13.57 11.19
C VAL A 52 2.55 -14.84 11.11
N ALA A 53 2.82 -15.79 11.99
CA ALA A 53 1.95 -16.94 12.23
C ALA A 53 0.91 -16.58 13.29
N ASP A 54 -0.35 -16.96 13.07
CA ASP A 54 -1.40 -16.75 14.05
C ASP A 54 -1.35 -17.76 15.22
N SER A 55 -2.29 -17.68 16.16
CA SER A 55 -2.31 -18.55 17.36
C SER A 55 -2.49 -20.04 17.07
N ILE A 56 -2.91 -20.42 15.87
CA ILE A 56 -2.99 -21.82 15.43
C ILE A 56 -1.84 -22.19 14.49
N GLY A 57 -0.86 -21.30 14.32
CA GLY A 57 0.32 -21.50 13.47
C GLY A 57 0.06 -21.29 11.99
N MET A 58 -1.09 -20.72 11.60
CA MET A 58 -1.39 -20.41 10.20
C MET A 58 -0.63 -19.15 9.78
N VAL A 59 0.12 -19.27 8.69
CA VAL A 59 0.69 -18.13 7.97
C VAL A 59 -0.15 -17.88 6.71
N MET A 60 -0.51 -16.62 6.48
CA MET A 60 -1.24 -16.25 5.27
C MET A 60 -0.38 -16.53 4.02
N PRO A 61 -0.91 -17.22 2.99
CA PRO A 61 -0.17 -17.48 1.76
C PRO A 61 0.17 -16.17 1.02
N PRO A 62 1.45 -15.84 0.77
CA PRO A 62 1.84 -14.58 0.14
C PRO A 62 1.21 -14.34 -1.24
N ALA A 63 1.05 -15.40 -2.05
CA ALA A 63 0.45 -15.32 -3.37
C ALA A 63 -1.06 -14.99 -3.34
N ALA A 64 -1.77 -15.49 -2.32
CA ALA A 64 -3.17 -15.15 -2.08
C ALA A 64 -3.32 -13.70 -1.62
N ILE A 65 -2.47 -13.24 -0.69
CA ILE A 65 -2.45 -11.83 -0.24
C ILE A 65 -2.21 -10.90 -1.42
N LEU A 66 -1.20 -11.18 -2.23
CA LEU A 66 -0.86 -10.39 -3.42
C LEU A 66 -2.05 -10.30 -4.38
N SER A 67 -2.63 -11.46 -4.73
CA SER A 67 -3.72 -11.55 -5.70
C SER A 67 -4.95 -10.76 -5.23
N LEU A 68 -5.37 -10.94 -3.98
CA LEU A 68 -6.52 -10.24 -3.43
C LEU A 68 -6.27 -8.74 -3.24
N THR A 69 -5.04 -8.35 -2.86
CA THR A 69 -4.65 -6.94 -2.75
C THR A 69 -4.78 -6.23 -4.09
N CYS A 70 -4.19 -6.80 -5.14
CA CYS A 70 -4.22 -6.23 -6.49
C CYS A 70 -5.65 -6.17 -7.04
N LEU A 71 -6.43 -7.24 -6.85
CA LEU A 71 -7.81 -7.31 -7.31
C LEU A 71 -8.68 -6.26 -6.61
N THR A 72 -8.59 -6.19 -5.28
CA THR A 72 -9.44 -5.28 -4.48
C THR A 72 -9.05 -3.83 -4.74
N ALA A 73 -7.75 -3.50 -4.73
CA ALA A 73 -7.27 -2.15 -5.04
C ALA A 73 -7.66 -1.72 -6.47
N GLY A 74 -7.56 -2.61 -7.44
CA GLY A 74 -7.98 -2.36 -8.83
C GLY A 74 -9.47 -2.07 -8.93
N ILE A 75 -10.33 -2.92 -8.35
CA ILE A 75 -11.78 -2.73 -8.36
C ILE A 75 -12.16 -1.42 -7.65
N MET A 76 -11.61 -1.15 -6.46
CA MET A 76 -11.93 0.05 -5.69
C MET A 76 -11.44 1.32 -6.38
N THR A 77 -10.25 1.30 -6.99
CA THR A 77 -9.75 2.44 -7.78
C THR A 77 -10.60 2.70 -9.01
N ILE A 78 -11.04 1.65 -9.73
CA ILE A 78 -11.96 1.79 -10.86
C ILE A 78 -13.30 2.38 -10.39
N PHE A 79 -13.84 1.91 -9.26
CA PHE A 79 -15.07 2.43 -8.69
C PHE A 79 -14.92 3.91 -8.27
N MET A 80 -13.78 4.28 -7.69
CA MET A 80 -13.48 5.66 -7.33
C MET A 80 -13.44 6.59 -8.56
N GLY A 81 -12.80 6.13 -9.65
CA GLY A 81 -12.76 6.88 -10.90
C GLY A 81 -14.11 6.97 -11.61
N LEU A 82 -14.83 5.85 -11.75
CA LEU A 82 -16.06 5.80 -12.56
C LEU A 82 -17.32 6.21 -11.81
N TYR A 83 -17.44 5.91 -10.51
CA TYR A 83 -18.64 6.23 -9.74
C TYR A 83 -18.49 7.53 -8.97
N ALA A 84 -17.37 7.71 -8.25
CA ALA A 84 -17.14 8.92 -7.48
C ALA A 84 -16.60 10.09 -8.32
N ASN A 85 -16.01 9.82 -9.50
CA ASN A 85 -15.40 10.82 -10.38
C ASN A 85 -14.29 11.65 -9.71
N TYR A 86 -13.56 11.02 -8.79
CA TYR A 86 -12.43 11.60 -8.07
C TYR A 86 -11.11 10.92 -8.46
N PRO A 87 -10.01 11.68 -8.63
CA PRO A 87 -8.72 11.16 -9.07
C PRO A 87 -7.92 10.52 -7.92
N PHE A 88 -8.57 9.72 -7.08
CA PHE A 88 -7.93 9.02 -5.96
C PHE A 88 -7.75 7.54 -6.28
N ALA A 89 -6.51 7.06 -6.18
CA ALA A 89 -6.22 5.64 -6.23
C ALA A 89 -6.37 5.05 -4.83
N LEU A 90 -7.11 3.93 -4.73
CA LEU A 90 -7.43 3.29 -3.47
C LEU A 90 -6.65 1.99 -3.34
N ALA A 91 -5.95 1.85 -2.21
CA ALA A 91 -5.19 0.66 -1.85
C ALA A 91 -5.18 0.50 -0.31
N PRO A 92 -4.85 -0.68 0.22
CA PRO A 92 -4.76 -0.90 1.66
C PRO A 92 -3.82 0.06 2.38
N GLY A 93 -4.27 0.58 3.53
CA GLY A 93 -3.48 1.42 4.43
C GLY A 93 -2.33 0.62 5.05
N MET A 94 -1.09 0.97 4.70
CA MET A 94 0.10 0.21 5.11
C MET A 94 0.35 0.26 6.61
N GLY A 95 -0.04 1.34 7.29
CA GLY A 95 0.02 1.43 8.74
C GLY A 95 -0.93 0.44 9.42
N LEU A 96 -2.16 0.31 8.90
CA LEU A 96 -3.15 -0.63 9.42
C LEU A 96 -2.74 -2.09 9.22
N ASN A 97 -2.09 -2.43 8.11
CA ASN A 97 -1.56 -3.78 7.89
C ASN A 97 -0.59 -4.20 9.01
N ALA A 98 0.25 -3.29 9.49
CA ALA A 98 1.16 -3.55 10.60
C ALA A 98 0.42 -3.75 11.93
N VAL A 99 -0.62 -2.95 12.19
CA VAL A 99 -1.48 -3.14 13.38
C VAL A 99 -2.16 -4.51 13.33
N VAL A 100 -2.72 -4.89 12.19
CA VAL A 100 -3.38 -6.20 12.04
C VAL A 100 -2.37 -7.35 12.23
N ALA A 101 -1.23 -7.33 11.54
CA ALA A 101 -0.27 -8.43 11.60
C ALA A 101 0.44 -8.54 12.95
N PHE A 102 0.99 -7.43 13.46
CA PHE A 102 1.85 -7.47 14.63
C PHE A 102 1.08 -7.27 15.94
N GLN A 103 0.06 -6.41 15.96
CA GLN A 103 -0.71 -6.17 17.19
C GLN A 103 -1.80 -7.22 17.38
N LEU A 104 -2.74 -7.33 16.43
CA LEU A 104 -3.90 -8.20 16.57
C LEU A 104 -3.51 -9.68 16.52
N VAL A 105 -2.73 -10.08 15.51
CA VAL A 105 -2.31 -11.48 15.36
C VAL A 105 -1.10 -11.77 16.25
N GLY A 106 0.01 -11.02 16.09
CA GLY A 106 1.27 -11.29 16.79
C GLY A 106 1.22 -11.14 18.32
N GLN A 107 0.71 -10.02 18.83
CA GLN A 107 0.71 -9.74 20.27
C GLN A 107 -0.55 -10.25 20.99
N MET A 108 -1.73 -10.03 20.40
CA MET A 108 -2.99 -10.43 21.03
C MET A 108 -3.37 -11.89 20.74
N GLY A 109 -2.60 -12.59 19.90
CA GLY A 109 -2.76 -14.01 19.62
C GLY A 109 -4.06 -14.34 18.87
N LEU A 110 -4.63 -13.39 18.13
CA LEU A 110 -5.83 -13.67 17.35
C LEU A 110 -5.54 -14.55 16.15
N THR A 111 -6.50 -15.38 15.77
CA THR A 111 -6.44 -16.05 14.46
C THR A 111 -6.63 -15.03 13.35
N TRP A 112 -6.17 -15.34 12.14
CA TRP A 112 -6.41 -14.47 10.99
C TRP A 112 -7.89 -14.16 10.76
N GLY A 113 -8.77 -15.15 10.95
CA GLY A 113 -10.21 -14.96 10.84
C GLY A 113 -10.76 -13.98 11.88
N GLN A 114 -10.27 -14.03 13.13
CA GLN A 114 -10.67 -13.09 14.18
C GLN A 114 -10.15 -11.68 13.91
N ALA A 115 -8.91 -11.55 13.45
CA ALA A 115 -8.35 -10.25 13.07
C ALA A 115 -9.14 -9.64 11.90
N MET A 116 -9.52 -10.44 10.90
CA MET A 116 -10.38 -9.97 9.80
C MET A 116 -11.79 -9.59 10.28
N THR A 117 -12.32 -10.22 11.34
CA THR A 117 -13.56 -9.78 11.99
C THR A 117 -13.43 -8.37 12.58
N VAL A 118 -12.30 -8.06 13.22
CA VAL A 118 -12.05 -6.70 13.76
C VAL A 118 -12.10 -5.68 12.62
N VAL A 119 -11.39 -5.94 11.52
CA VAL A 119 -11.37 -5.08 10.32
C VAL A 119 -12.77 -4.93 9.72
N LEU A 120 -13.55 -6.02 9.64
CA LEU A 120 -14.91 -5.98 9.11
C LEU A 120 -15.84 -5.12 9.97
N ILE A 121 -15.81 -5.31 11.30
CA ILE A 121 -16.65 -4.53 12.23
C ILE A 121 -16.26 -3.06 12.17
N GLU A 122 -14.97 -2.77 12.17
CA GLU A 122 -14.42 -1.42 12.05
C GLU A 122 -14.89 -0.74 10.76
N GLY A 123 -14.71 -1.37 9.60
CA GLY A 123 -15.15 -0.85 8.31
C GLY A 123 -16.66 -0.64 8.22
N LEU A 124 -17.47 -1.50 8.86
CA LEU A 124 -18.92 -1.30 8.97
C LEU A 124 -19.27 -0.08 9.82
N ILE A 125 -18.55 0.15 10.92
CA ILE A 125 -18.75 1.33 11.76
C ILE A 125 -18.38 2.60 10.97
N ILE A 126 -17.22 2.62 10.31
CA ILE A 126 -16.81 3.75 9.46
C ILE A 126 -17.83 4.01 8.36
N PHE A 127 -18.33 2.97 7.69
CA PHE A 127 -19.37 3.11 6.67
C PHE A 127 -20.62 3.81 7.22
N VAL A 128 -21.09 3.41 8.40
CA VAL A 128 -22.24 4.07 9.07
C VAL A 128 -21.92 5.52 9.47
N LEU A 129 -20.71 5.80 9.97
CA LEU A 129 -20.30 7.15 10.34
C LEU A 129 -20.22 8.09 9.13
N VAL A 130 -19.76 7.58 7.98
CA VAL A 130 -19.72 8.34 6.73
C VAL A 130 -21.14 8.65 6.24
N LEU A 131 -22.06 7.68 6.30
CA LEU A 131 -23.47 7.90 5.93
C LEU A 131 -24.17 8.92 6.84
N THR A 132 -23.80 8.98 8.13
CA THR A 132 -24.38 9.93 9.09
C THR A 132 -23.74 11.32 9.05
N HIS A 133 -22.84 11.60 8.09
CA HIS A 133 -22.14 12.88 7.92
C HIS A 133 -21.29 13.30 9.14
N PHE A 134 -21.00 12.37 10.05
CA PHE A 134 -20.17 12.61 11.23
C PHE A 134 -18.72 12.98 10.88
N ARG A 135 -18.32 12.74 9.63
CA ARG A 135 -17.00 13.08 9.09
C ARG A 135 -16.60 14.53 9.36
N GLU A 136 -17.51 15.50 9.18
CA GLU A 136 -17.19 16.94 9.30
C GLU A 136 -16.91 17.33 10.74
N ALA A 137 -17.75 16.87 11.67
CA ALA A 137 -17.56 17.08 13.11
C ALA A 137 -16.22 16.51 13.61
N MET A 138 -15.78 15.40 13.04
CA MET A 138 -14.47 14.83 13.35
C MET A 138 -13.30 15.54 12.67
N MET A 139 -13.47 15.99 11.42
CA MET A 139 -12.45 16.78 10.71
C MET A 139 -12.11 18.06 11.49
N ASP A 140 -13.11 18.69 12.11
CA ASP A 140 -12.94 19.90 12.92
C ASP A 140 -12.34 19.63 14.30
N ALA A 141 -12.55 18.42 14.85
CA ALA A 141 -12.02 18.03 16.16
C ALA A 141 -10.50 17.79 16.16
N ILE A 142 -9.89 17.47 15.01
CA ILE A 142 -8.47 17.17 14.91
C ILE A 142 -7.66 18.43 14.56
N PRO A 143 -6.67 18.82 15.38
CA PRO A 143 -5.76 19.92 15.05
C PRO A 143 -4.97 19.64 13.76
N VAL A 144 -4.79 20.65 12.92
CA VAL A 144 -4.01 20.54 11.66
C VAL A 144 -2.59 20.03 11.90
N SER A 145 -1.98 20.37 13.04
CA SER A 145 -0.66 19.85 13.45
C SER A 145 -0.65 18.33 13.58
N LEU A 146 -1.71 17.73 14.13
CA LEU A 146 -1.84 16.27 14.24
C LEU A 146 -2.01 15.65 12.86
N LYS A 147 -2.82 16.25 11.97
CA LYS A 147 -3.01 15.81 10.58
C LYS A 147 -1.69 15.76 9.81
N LYS A 148 -0.87 16.82 9.90
CA LYS A 148 0.45 16.88 9.24
C LYS A 148 1.44 15.87 9.83
N SER A 149 1.39 15.64 11.14
CA SER A 149 2.26 14.67 11.81
C SER A 149 1.96 13.23 11.39
N ILE A 150 0.69 12.90 11.12
CA ILE A 150 0.29 11.59 10.60
C ILE A 150 0.94 11.33 9.24
N GLY A 151 0.85 12.28 8.31
CA GLY A 151 1.50 12.16 7.00
C GLY A 151 3.02 11.96 7.10
N ALA A 152 3.70 12.72 7.98
CA ALA A 152 5.12 12.56 8.23
C ALA A 152 5.47 11.17 8.82
N GLY A 153 4.64 10.66 9.74
CA GLY A 153 4.80 9.34 10.35
C GLY A 153 4.68 8.20 9.33
N ILE A 154 3.68 8.25 8.45
CA ILE A 154 3.49 7.28 7.36
C ILE A 154 4.69 7.32 6.41
N GLY A 155 5.15 8.52 6.04
CA GLY A 155 6.33 8.70 5.19
C GLY A 155 7.59 8.08 5.79
N LEU A 156 7.85 8.32 7.08
CA LEU A 156 9.00 7.73 7.78
C LEU A 156 8.88 6.21 7.90
N PHE A 157 7.68 5.68 8.11
CA PHE A 157 7.42 4.25 8.14
C PHE A 157 7.69 3.58 6.79
N LEU A 158 7.22 4.18 5.69
CA LEU A 158 7.52 3.69 4.33
C LEU A 158 9.01 3.79 3.99
N ALA A 159 9.70 4.85 4.45
CA ALA A 159 11.14 4.99 4.31
C ALA A 159 11.90 3.88 5.06
N LEU A 160 11.46 3.54 6.27
CA LEU A 160 12.00 2.41 7.05
C LEU A 160 11.82 1.09 6.32
N ILE A 161 10.62 0.80 5.80
CA ILE A 161 10.35 -0.41 5.00
C ILE A 161 11.25 -0.46 3.77
N GLY A 162 11.40 0.66 3.06
CA GLY A 162 12.32 0.78 1.93
C GLY A 162 13.76 0.47 2.33
N GLY A 163 14.22 0.98 3.48
CA GLY A 163 15.54 0.71 4.02
C GLY A 163 15.77 -0.75 4.42
N VAL A 164 14.75 -1.40 4.99
CA VAL A 164 14.79 -2.82 5.34
C VAL A 164 14.82 -3.69 4.09
N ASN A 165 13.94 -3.45 3.11
CA ASN A 165 13.93 -4.19 1.85
C ASN A 165 15.18 -3.94 0.99
N GLY A 166 15.75 -2.73 1.08
CA GLY A 166 17.01 -2.37 0.44
C GLY A 166 18.25 -2.95 1.14
N GLY A 167 18.09 -3.54 2.33
CA GLY A 167 19.17 -4.13 3.12
C GLY A 167 20.07 -3.13 3.85
N ILE A 168 19.79 -1.82 3.78
CA ILE A 168 20.55 -0.80 4.53
C ILE A 168 20.20 -0.82 6.02
N ILE A 169 18.97 -1.23 6.36
CA ILE A 169 18.53 -1.43 7.73
C ILE A 169 18.29 -2.93 7.92
N VAL A 170 18.90 -3.50 8.95
CA VAL A 170 18.72 -4.91 9.33
C VAL A 170 18.37 -5.01 10.80
N THR A 171 17.68 -6.08 11.18
CA THR A 171 17.43 -6.44 12.58
C THR A 171 18.51 -7.42 13.03
N THR A 172 19.06 -7.23 14.23
CA THR A 172 19.95 -8.20 14.87
C THR A 172 19.34 -8.68 16.18
N ALA A 173 19.90 -9.75 16.76
CA ALA A 173 19.42 -10.27 18.05
C ALA A 173 19.47 -9.20 19.16
N ASP A 174 20.44 -8.28 19.09
CA ASP A 174 20.71 -7.29 20.14
C ASP A 174 20.13 -5.91 19.83
N THR A 175 19.90 -5.57 18.56
CA THR A 175 19.42 -4.25 18.14
C THR A 175 18.26 -4.34 17.15
N PRO A 176 17.11 -3.71 17.46
CA PRO A 176 15.97 -3.65 16.55
C PRO A 176 16.26 -2.92 15.22
N LEU A 177 17.27 -2.05 15.20
CA LEU A 177 17.70 -1.32 14.01
C LEU A 177 19.23 -1.28 13.99
N ALA A 178 19.83 -1.96 13.02
CA ALA A 178 21.26 -1.93 12.74
C ALA A 178 21.52 -1.54 11.28
N LEU A 179 22.73 -1.04 11.02
CA LEU A 179 23.18 -0.79 9.67
C LEU A 179 23.56 -2.12 9.00
N GLY A 180 23.01 -2.37 7.81
CA GLY A 180 23.40 -3.52 7.00
C GLY A 180 24.80 -3.37 6.39
N ASP A 181 25.29 -4.45 5.79
CA ASP A 181 26.56 -4.43 5.08
C ASP A 181 26.44 -3.62 3.78
N LEU A 182 27.05 -2.44 3.77
CA LEU A 182 27.03 -1.51 2.64
C LEU A 182 27.73 -2.04 1.38
N SER A 183 28.52 -3.11 1.51
CA SER A 183 29.23 -3.75 0.40
C SER A 183 28.33 -4.68 -0.42
N GLN A 184 27.15 -5.01 0.11
CA GLN A 184 26.22 -5.93 -0.53
C GLN A 184 25.58 -5.30 -1.78
N VAL A 185 25.38 -6.14 -2.80
CA VAL A 185 24.84 -5.72 -4.10
C VAL A 185 23.45 -5.10 -3.96
N ASN A 186 22.61 -5.60 -3.04
CA ASN A 186 21.30 -5.04 -2.74
C ASN A 186 21.37 -3.60 -2.20
N VAL A 187 22.26 -3.32 -1.25
CA VAL A 187 22.43 -2.01 -0.64
C VAL A 187 22.98 -1.01 -1.65
N ILE A 188 23.97 -1.41 -2.45
CA ILE A 188 24.53 -0.57 -3.51
C ILE A 188 23.46 -0.21 -4.53
N THR A 189 22.64 -1.19 -4.94
CA THR A 189 21.53 -0.98 -5.88
C THR A 189 20.50 -0.02 -5.29
N PHE A 190 20.09 -0.21 -4.04
CA PHE A 190 19.15 0.65 -3.33
C PHE A 190 19.66 2.09 -3.24
N LEU A 191 20.89 2.29 -2.76
CA LEU A 191 21.49 3.63 -2.63
C LEU A 191 21.65 4.33 -3.97
N SER A 192 22.11 3.62 -5.00
CA SER A 192 22.26 4.17 -6.35
C SER A 192 20.91 4.62 -6.92
N GLY A 193 19.88 3.80 -6.75
CA GLY A 193 18.52 4.12 -7.20
C GLY A 193 17.88 5.28 -6.45
N LEU A 194 18.05 5.32 -5.12
CA LEU A 194 17.59 6.42 -4.28
C LEU A 194 18.24 7.74 -4.69
N LEU A 195 19.58 7.76 -4.80
CA LEU A 195 20.33 8.95 -5.19
C LEU A 195 19.96 9.43 -6.59
N LEU A 196 19.83 8.51 -7.55
CA LEU A 196 19.40 8.85 -8.91
C LEU A 196 17.99 9.47 -8.91
N THR A 197 17.05 8.88 -8.17
CA THR A 197 15.67 9.37 -8.10
C THR A 197 15.63 10.77 -7.49
N VAL A 198 16.31 10.98 -6.35
CA VAL A 198 16.41 12.29 -5.70
C VAL A 198 17.05 13.32 -6.63
N TRP A 199 18.11 12.94 -7.36
CA TRP A 199 18.77 13.82 -8.32
C TRP A 199 17.86 14.22 -9.49
N LEU A 200 17.11 13.27 -10.06
CA LEU A 200 16.14 13.53 -11.13
C LEU A 200 15.00 14.44 -10.65
N MET A 201 14.52 14.22 -9.42
CA MET A 201 13.49 15.08 -8.81
C MET A 201 14.01 16.49 -8.57
N ALA A 202 15.22 16.65 -8.04
CA ALA A 202 15.85 17.96 -7.83
C ALA A 202 16.05 18.75 -9.13
N ARG A 203 16.20 18.05 -10.27
CA ARG A 203 16.26 18.68 -11.60
C ARG A 203 14.91 18.94 -12.25
N GLY A 204 13.79 18.62 -11.59
CA GLY A 204 12.45 18.83 -12.12
C GLY A 204 12.14 17.97 -13.35
N VAL A 205 12.77 16.79 -13.49
CA VAL A 205 12.52 15.90 -14.62
C VAL A 205 11.11 15.30 -14.51
N LYS A 206 10.30 15.46 -15.56
CA LYS A 206 8.95 14.88 -15.60
C LYS A 206 9.04 13.36 -15.55
N GLY A 207 8.37 12.74 -14.57
CA GLY A 207 8.46 11.29 -14.34
C GLY A 207 9.78 10.86 -13.70
N ALA A 208 10.46 11.72 -12.95
CA ALA A 208 11.71 11.42 -12.24
C ALA A 208 11.66 10.07 -11.49
N ILE A 209 10.56 9.79 -10.80
CA ILE A 209 10.36 8.54 -10.06
C ILE A 209 10.32 7.33 -11.02
N LEU A 210 9.61 7.43 -12.15
CA LEU A 210 9.54 6.36 -13.15
C LEU A 210 10.91 6.06 -13.76
N TRP A 211 11.65 7.10 -14.13
CA TRP A 211 13.02 6.96 -14.65
C TRP A 211 13.97 6.38 -13.60
N GLY A 212 13.82 6.81 -12.34
CA GLY A 212 14.56 6.26 -11.20
C GLY A 212 14.33 4.76 -11.03
N ILE A 213 13.06 4.33 -10.99
CA ILE A 213 12.68 2.91 -10.90
C ILE A 213 13.22 2.13 -12.09
N GLY A 214 12.99 2.59 -13.33
CA GLY A 214 13.44 1.90 -14.53
C GLY A 214 14.96 1.73 -14.59
N ALA A 215 15.71 2.80 -14.31
CA ALA A 215 17.17 2.77 -14.29
C ALA A 215 17.73 1.89 -13.16
N THR A 216 17.12 1.94 -11.98
CA THR A 216 17.52 1.09 -10.84
C THR A 216 17.28 -0.38 -11.14
N THR A 217 16.15 -0.72 -11.77
CA THR A 217 15.86 -2.09 -12.20
C THR A 217 16.87 -2.59 -13.23
N LEU A 218 17.22 -1.78 -14.22
CA LEU A 218 18.25 -2.14 -15.21
C LEU A 218 19.62 -2.35 -14.54
N LEU A 219 19.97 -1.48 -13.59
CA LEU A 219 21.20 -1.60 -12.81
C LEU A 219 21.18 -2.87 -11.93
N ALA A 220 20.06 -3.19 -11.30
CA ALA A 220 19.89 -4.41 -10.51
C ALA A 220 20.09 -5.66 -11.37
N ILE A 221 19.49 -5.71 -12.57
CA ILE A 221 19.65 -6.82 -13.51
C ILE A 221 21.13 -6.97 -13.93
N ALA A 222 21.78 -5.86 -14.29
CA ALA A 222 23.18 -5.88 -14.69
C ALA A 222 24.10 -6.38 -13.56
N LEU A 223 23.93 -5.85 -12.33
CA LEU A 223 24.71 -6.28 -11.18
C LEU A 223 24.45 -7.74 -10.78
N ASN A 224 23.20 -8.20 -10.88
CA ASN A 224 22.86 -9.60 -10.60
C ASN A 224 23.59 -10.57 -11.53
N LEU A 225 23.68 -10.23 -12.82
CA LEU A 225 24.33 -11.05 -13.83
C LEU A 225 25.86 -10.99 -13.76
N MET A 226 26.43 -9.83 -13.39
CA MET A 226 27.87 -9.60 -13.45
C MET A 226 28.63 -9.97 -12.17
N VAL A 227 28.01 -9.81 -10.99
CA VAL A 227 28.73 -9.83 -9.71
C VAL A 227 28.35 -11.04 -8.85
N ALA A 228 27.15 -11.60 -9.03
CA ALA A 228 26.59 -12.58 -8.10
C ALA A 228 26.09 -13.85 -8.79
N ASP A 229 26.52 -14.13 -10.02
CA ASP A 229 26.11 -15.31 -10.80
C ASP A 229 24.59 -15.54 -10.81
N GLY A 230 23.80 -14.46 -10.79
CA GLY A 230 22.35 -14.50 -10.76
C GLY A 230 21.69 -14.71 -9.39
N THR A 231 22.46 -14.72 -8.29
CA THR A 231 21.98 -15.05 -6.94
C THR A 231 21.92 -13.87 -5.96
N ALA A 232 22.33 -12.66 -6.36
CA ALA A 232 22.37 -11.48 -5.46
C ALA A 232 21.00 -11.07 -4.93
N PHE A 233 19.95 -11.34 -5.69
CA PHE A 233 18.58 -11.05 -5.30
C PHE A 233 17.81 -12.36 -5.18
N SER A 234 17.05 -12.52 -4.08
CA SER A 234 16.10 -13.63 -3.93
C SER A 234 15.24 -13.71 -5.18
N SER A 235 15.04 -14.91 -5.73
CA SER A 235 14.38 -15.15 -7.02
C SER A 235 12.94 -14.61 -7.04
N GLY A 236 12.79 -13.32 -7.32
CA GLY A 236 11.49 -12.64 -7.37
C GLY A 236 10.95 -12.44 -8.79
N ALA A 237 11.83 -12.52 -9.81
CA ALA A 237 11.47 -12.40 -11.21
C ALA A 237 11.62 -13.75 -11.91
N GLN A 238 10.73 -14.69 -11.59
CA GLN A 238 10.56 -15.89 -12.41
C GLN A 238 9.57 -15.58 -13.53
N VAL A 239 9.87 -16.04 -14.75
CA VAL A 239 8.89 -15.98 -15.83
C VAL A 239 7.67 -16.78 -15.37
N PRO A 240 6.46 -16.17 -15.32
CA PRO A 240 5.27 -16.88 -14.91
C PRO A 240 5.09 -18.10 -15.82
N ALA A 241 4.83 -19.27 -15.23
CA ALA A 241 4.45 -20.45 -16.00
C ALA A 241 3.12 -20.22 -16.74
N GLU A 242 2.28 -19.33 -16.23
CA GLU A 242 1.01 -18.92 -16.81
C GLU A 242 0.92 -17.40 -16.90
N PHE A 243 0.58 -16.88 -18.08
CA PHE A 243 0.39 -15.44 -18.31
C PHE A 243 -0.98 -14.92 -17.86
N ILE A 244 -1.95 -15.81 -17.68
CA ILE A 244 -3.31 -15.51 -17.21
C ILE A 244 -3.66 -16.57 -16.18
N GLY A 245 -3.85 -16.13 -14.93
CA GLY A 245 -4.29 -16.98 -13.83
C GLY A 245 -5.56 -16.42 -13.19
N LEU A 246 -6.37 -17.30 -12.61
CA LEU A 246 -7.44 -16.87 -11.72
C LEU A 246 -6.82 -16.31 -10.42
N PRO A 247 -7.45 -15.30 -9.78
CA PRO A 247 -6.92 -14.75 -8.53
C PRO A 247 -6.84 -15.85 -7.47
N GLN A 248 -5.64 -16.10 -6.96
CA GLN A 248 -5.44 -17.07 -5.89
C GLN A 248 -6.04 -16.55 -4.58
N GLY A 249 -6.54 -17.45 -3.73
CA GLY A 249 -7.10 -17.08 -2.42
C GLY A 249 -8.57 -16.68 -2.41
N ILE A 250 -9.26 -16.63 -3.57
CA ILE A 250 -10.74 -16.47 -3.62
C ILE A 250 -11.44 -17.82 -3.46
N PHE A 251 -11.03 -18.81 -4.27
CA PHE A 251 -11.67 -20.12 -4.35
C PHE A 251 -10.70 -21.23 -3.95
N GLY A 252 -11.23 -22.33 -3.40
CA GLY A 252 -10.45 -23.51 -3.03
C GLY A 252 -10.10 -23.61 -1.53
N PRO A 253 -9.37 -24.66 -1.14
CA PRO A 253 -9.04 -24.94 0.27
C PRO A 253 -8.11 -23.89 0.90
N GLU A 254 -7.33 -23.17 0.09
CA GLU A 254 -6.47 -22.06 0.52
C GLU A 254 -7.17 -20.70 0.41
N SER A 255 -8.51 -20.68 0.25
CA SER A 255 -9.25 -19.43 0.24
C SER A 255 -9.06 -18.69 1.57
N ILE A 256 -8.66 -17.43 1.47
CA ILE A 256 -8.57 -16.49 2.59
C ILE A 256 -9.71 -15.46 2.54
N PHE A 257 -10.50 -15.45 1.46
CA PHE A 257 -11.61 -14.54 1.27
C PHE A 257 -12.77 -14.84 2.24
N GLY A 258 -13.30 -13.78 2.86
CA GLY A 258 -14.54 -13.86 3.65
C GLY A 258 -14.43 -14.66 4.95
N ARG A 259 -13.22 -14.96 5.43
CA ARG A 259 -13.02 -15.67 6.69
C ARG A 259 -13.24 -14.72 7.87
N VAL A 260 -14.40 -14.84 8.50
CA VAL A 260 -14.79 -14.06 9.67
C VAL A 260 -15.02 -15.03 10.83
N ASP A 261 -14.40 -14.75 11.96
CA ASP A 261 -14.58 -15.50 13.21
C ASP A 261 -14.94 -14.56 14.38
N PHE A 262 -16.15 -14.72 14.92
CA PHE A 262 -16.64 -13.98 16.08
C PHE A 262 -16.16 -14.58 17.42
N GLY A 263 -15.42 -15.68 17.40
CA GLY A 263 -14.65 -16.19 18.53
C GLY A 263 -13.64 -15.19 19.11
N LEU A 264 -13.39 -14.08 18.41
CA LEU A 264 -12.74 -12.88 18.93
C LEU A 264 -13.28 -12.47 20.31
N PHE A 265 -14.60 -12.42 20.47
CA PHE A 265 -15.24 -11.94 21.69
C PHE A 265 -15.12 -12.91 22.85
N THR A 266 -15.00 -14.21 22.57
CA THR A 266 -14.76 -15.23 23.59
C THR A 266 -13.29 -15.29 23.98
N GLN A 267 -12.38 -15.11 23.02
CA GLN A 267 -10.94 -15.16 23.25
C GLN A 267 -10.41 -13.93 24.00
N LEU A 268 -10.77 -12.72 23.58
CA LEU A 268 -10.32 -11.48 24.24
C LEU A 268 -11.24 -11.06 25.40
N GLY A 269 -12.48 -11.52 25.39
CA GLY A 269 -13.55 -10.91 26.16
C GLY A 269 -14.12 -9.68 25.45
N ILE A 270 -15.38 -9.36 25.77
CA ILE A 270 -16.17 -8.33 25.09
C ILE A 270 -15.49 -6.96 25.15
N LEU A 271 -14.99 -6.56 26.32
CA LEU A 271 -14.39 -5.24 26.50
C LEU A 271 -13.12 -5.08 25.65
N ALA A 272 -12.21 -6.05 25.68
CA ALA A 272 -10.97 -5.99 24.92
C ALA A 272 -11.20 -6.07 23.41
N ALA A 273 -12.19 -6.87 22.95
CA ALA A 273 -12.58 -6.90 21.55
C ALA A 273 -13.13 -5.54 21.06
N ILE A 274 -13.97 -4.87 21.87
CA ILE A 274 -14.46 -3.52 21.56
C ILE A 274 -13.30 -2.52 21.52
N LEU A 275 -12.37 -2.59 22.47
CA LEU A 275 -11.19 -1.71 22.48
C LEU A 275 -10.27 -1.95 21.27
N ALA A 276 -10.14 -3.19 20.81
CA ALA A 276 -9.37 -3.51 19.61
C ALA A 276 -10.00 -2.90 18.35
N VAL A 277 -11.32 -3.06 18.19
CA VAL A 277 -12.09 -2.42 17.10
C VAL A 277 -11.96 -0.91 17.18
N PHE A 278 -12.12 -0.31 18.36
CA PHE A 278 -12.03 1.13 18.55
C PHE A 278 -10.61 1.66 18.27
N SER A 279 -9.57 0.93 18.68
CA SER A 279 -8.18 1.30 18.40
C SER A 279 -7.88 1.25 16.90
N LEU A 280 -8.38 0.22 16.20
CA LEU A 280 -8.23 0.13 14.76
C LEU A 280 -8.97 1.27 14.05
N LEU A 281 -10.20 1.56 14.49
CA LEU A 281 -11.02 2.68 13.99
C LEU A 281 -10.30 4.03 14.13
N LEU A 282 -9.72 4.31 15.31
CA LEU A 282 -8.96 5.55 15.50
C LEU A 282 -7.74 5.63 14.57
N THR A 283 -7.09 4.50 14.34
CA THR A 283 -5.94 4.42 13.44
C THR A 283 -6.35 4.67 11.98
N ASP A 284 -7.42 4.01 11.51
CA ASP A 284 -7.97 4.21 10.16
C ASP A 284 -8.42 5.65 9.95
N PHE A 285 -9.10 6.20 10.96
CA PHE A 285 -9.58 7.57 10.92
C PHE A 285 -8.43 8.56 10.72
N PHE A 286 -7.34 8.40 11.47
CA PHE A 286 -6.16 9.24 11.34
C PHE A 286 -5.46 9.06 9.99
N ASP A 287 -5.32 7.83 9.49
CA ASP A 287 -4.68 7.54 8.19
C ASP A 287 -5.47 8.15 7.02
N THR A 288 -6.79 7.93 7.01
CA THR A 288 -7.70 8.50 6.01
C THR A 288 -7.64 10.03 6.03
N MET A 289 -7.66 10.64 7.22
CA MET A 289 -7.56 12.08 7.38
C MET A 289 -6.21 12.64 6.92
N GLY A 290 -5.11 11.98 7.28
CA GLY A 290 -3.77 12.36 6.85
C GLY A 290 -3.61 12.29 5.34
N THR A 291 -4.15 11.24 4.72
CA THR A 291 -4.12 11.04 3.27
C THR A 291 -4.97 12.09 2.53
N VAL A 292 -6.19 12.36 3.00
CA VAL A 292 -7.07 13.37 2.39
C VAL A 292 -6.48 14.76 2.50
N VAL A 293 -5.89 15.13 3.64
CA VAL A 293 -5.23 16.44 3.78
C VAL A 293 -3.96 16.50 2.93
N GLY A 294 -3.12 15.47 2.96
CA GLY A 294 -1.86 15.46 2.21
C GLY A 294 -2.06 15.47 0.69
N LEU A 295 -3.02 14.71 0.18
CA LEU A 295 -3.34 14.69 -1.26
C LEU A 295 -4.25 15.85 -1.66
N GLY A 296 -5.13 16.31 -0.77
CA GLY A 296 -6.03 17.43 -1.03
C GLY A 296 -5.30 18.77 -1.12
N GLU A 297 -4.27 19.01 -0.29
CA GLU A 297 -3.44 20.22 -0.38
C GLU A 297 -2.66 20.28 -1.72
N GLU A 298 -2.22 19.14 -2.26
CA GLU A 298 -1.47 19.06 -3.53
C GLU A 298 -2.39 18.94 -4.77
N GLY A 299 -3.64 18.48 -4.59
CA GLY A 299 -4.63 18.28 -5.64
C GLY A 299 -5.41 19.55 -6.03
N GLY A 300 -5.35 20.60 -5.21
CA GLY A 300 -6.05 21.88 -5.41
C GLY A 300 -7.27 22.04 -4.51
#